data_AF-A0A8T4FZ11-F1
#
_entry.id   AF-A0A8T4FZ11-F1
#
_cell.length_a   1.000
_cell.length_b   1.000
_cell.length_c   1.000
_cell.angle_alpha   90.00
_cell.angle_beta   90.00
_cell.angle_gamma   90.00
#
_symmetry.space_group_name_H-M   'P 1'
#
loop_
_entity.id
_entity.type
_entity.pdbx_description
1 polymer ?
#
loop_
_entity_poly.entity_id
_entity_poly.type
_entity_poly.pdbx_seq_one_letter_code
_entity_poly.pdbx_strand_id
1 'polypeptide(L)'
;MVNLEEVLELVKKGYANPKEIAKMLNLTVEEVEGIIKILESLGYVERVKLGDSLCESCPLKKLCSGGCVHFKGQIYQISGKSFKIVSQE
;
A
#
# COMPACT_ATOMS: atom_id res chain seq x y z
N MET A 1 -12.76 18.40 1.65
CA MET A 1 -13.52 17.15 1.87
C MET A 1 -12.53 16.03 1.59
N VAL A 2 -12.37 15.07 2.51
CA VAL A 2 -11.38 14.01 2.33
C VAL A 2 -11.99 12.94 1.42
N ASN A 3 -11.44 12.75 0.22
CA ASN A 3 -12.02 11.83 -0.76
C ASN A 3 -11.30 10.46 -0.70
N LEU A 4 -12.09 9.40 -0.50
CA LEU A 4 -11.63 8.01 -0.61
C LEU A 4 -10.93 7.75 -1.96
N GLU A 5 -11.42 8.41 -3.01
CA GLU A 5 -10.89 8.33 -4.36
C GLU A 5 -9.44 8.84 -4.44
N GLU A 6 -9.08 9.92 -3.74
CA GLU A 6 -7.73 10.47 -3.77
C GLU A 6 -6.70 9.55 -3.12
N VAL A 7 -7.07 8.92 -1.99
CA VAL A 7 -6.22 7.90 -1.35
C VAL A 7 -6.07 6.68 -2.26
N LEU A 8 -7.16 6.23 -2.89
CA LEU A 8 -7.12 5.10 -3.81
C LEU A 8 -6.24 5.39 -5.04
N GLU A 9 -6.33 6.58 -5.63
CA GLU A 9 -5.50 7.01 -6.75
C GLU A 9 -4.01 7.05 -6.39
N LEU A 10 -3.66 7.50 -5.18
CA LEU A 10 -2.27 7.45 -4.70
C LEU A 10 -1.78 6.01 -4.53
N VAL A 11 -2.61 5.11 -4.00
CA VAL A 11 -2.26 3.68 -3.90
C VAL A 11 -2.09 3.06 -5.30
N LYS A 12 -2.93 3.42 -6.28
CA LYS A 12 -2.77 2.99 -7.68
C LYS A 12 -1.45 3.47 -8.30
N LYS A 13 -1.00 4.68 -7.93
CA LYS A 13 0.29 5.26 -8.35
C LYS A 13 1.50 4.62 -7.65
N GLY A 14 1.28 3.67 -6.73
CA GLY A 14 2.35 2.94 -6.03
C GLY A 14 2.72 3.52 -4.67
N TYR A 15 2.03 4.56 -4.19
CA TYR A 15 2.23 5.06 -2.84
C TYR A 15 1.58 4.11 -1.84
N ALA A 16 2.39 3.27 -1.22
CA ALA A 16 1.91 2.19 -0.35
C ALA A 16 2.05 2.50 1.15
N ASN A 17 2.68 3.63 1.50
CA ASN A 17 2.96 4.04 2.89
C ASN A 17 1.97 5.10 3.39
N PRO A 18 1.16 4.81 4.43
CA PRO A 18 0.19 5.76 4.99
C PRO A 18 0.80 7.10 5.42
N LYS A 19 2.05 7.12 5.89
CA LYS A 19 2.73 8.37 6.30
C LYS A 19 3.01 9.29 5.11
N GLU A 20 3.37 8.71 3.96
CA GLU A 20 3.63 9.50 2.76
C GLU A 20 2.34 10.01 2.14
N ILE A 21 1.30 9.18 2.09
CA ILE A 21 -0.05 9.57 1.65
C ILE A 21 -0.58 10.72 2.52
N ALA A 22 -0.46 10.60 3.85
CA ALA A 22 -0.87 11.65 4.79
C ALA A 22 -0.15 12.98 4.51
N LYS A 23 1.17 12.92 4.27
CA LYS A 23 1.97 14.11 3.92
C LYS A 23 1.52 14.74 2.59
N MET A 24 1.24 13.93 1.56
CA MET A 24 0.82 14.43 0.25
C MET A 24 -0.59 15.04 0.26
N LEU A 25 -1.51 14.45 1.02
CA LEU A 25 -2.90 14.92 1.11
C LEU A 25 -3.13 15.93 2.25
N ASN A 26 -2.07 16.27 3.00
CA ASN A 26 -2.12 17.13 4.19
C ASN A 26 -3.14 16.64 5.23
N LEU A 27 -3.19 15.32 5.42
CA LEU A 27 -4.06 14.62 6.38
C LEU A 27 -3.24 14.09 7.54
N THR A 28 -3.92 13.68 8.60
CA THR A 28 -3.28 12.88 9.65
C THR A 28 -3.08 11.44 9.18
N VAL A 29 -2.07 10.76 9.76
CA VAL A 29 -1.84 9.33 9.49
C VAL A 29 -3.07 8.50 9.87
N GLU A 30 -3.74 8.87 10.96
CA GLU A 30 -4.91 8.16 11.49
C GLU A 30 -6.11 8.23 10.53
N GLU A 31 -6.35 9.40 9.92
CA GLU A 31 -7.37 9.56 8.87
C GLU A 31 -7.07 8.69 7.65
N VAL A 32 -5.83 8.69 7.18
CA VAL A 32 -5.40 7.88 6.04
C VAL A 32 -5.55 6.39 6.35
N GLU A 33 -5.18 5.94 7.55
CA GLU A 33 -5.37 4.55 7.98
C GLU A 33 -6.86 4.19 8.07
N GLY A 34 -7.72 5.11 8.51
CA GLY A 34 -9.17 4.93 8.49
C GLY A 34 -9.71 4.71 7.08
N ILE A 35 -9.29 5.54 6.12
CA ILE A 35 -9.71 5.44 4.72
C ILE A 35 -9.21 4.14 4.09
N ILE A 36 -7.96 3.77 4.34
CA ILE A 36 -7.38 2.53 3.81
C ILE A 36 -8.13 1.31 4.36
N LYS A 37 -8.55 1.28 5.63
CA LYS A 37 -9.38 0.19 6.18
C LYS A 37 -10.74 0.08 5.48
N ILE A 38 -11.34 1.21 5.10
CA ILE A 38 -12.59 1.22 4.33
C ILE A 38 -12.33 0.63 2.95
N LEU A 39 -11.29 1.09 2.24
CA LEU A 39 -10.90 0.57 0.93
C LEU A 39 -10.56 -0.93 0.99
N GLU A 40 -9.93 -1.39 2.07
CA GLU A 40 -9.61 -2.80 2.33
C GLU A 40 -10.88 -3.63 2.50
N SER A 41 -11.84 -3.15 3.30
CA SER A 41 -13.13 -3.81 3.53
C SER A 41 -13.98 -3.89 2.26
N LEU A 42 -13.86 -2.90 1.38
CA LEU A 42 -14.52 -2.87 0.07
C LEU A 42 -13.76 -3.71 -0.98
N GLY A 43 -12.56 -4.22 -0.66
CA GLY A 43 -11.75 -5.03 -1.56
C GLY A 43 -11.07 -4.23 -2.68
N TYR A 44 -10.88 -2.92 -2.52
CA TYR A 44 -10.11 -2.08 -3.45
C TYR A 44 -8.61 -2.20 -3.24
N VAL A 45 -8.19 -2.38 -1.98
CA VAL A 45 -6.79 -2.53 -1.60
C VAL A 45 -6.64 -3.76 -0.72
N GLU A 46 -5.45 -4.34 -0.72
CA GLU A 46 -5.08 -5.42 0.17
C GLU A 46 -3.80 -5.06 0.92
N ARG A 47 -3.74 -5.48 2.19
CA ARG A 47 -2.57 -5.29 3.02
C ARG A 47 -1.51 -6.31 2.65
N VAL A 48 -0.32 -5.83 2.31
CA VAL A 48 0.85 -6.66 2.12
C VAL A 48 1.83 -6.42 3.23
N LYS A 49 2.18 -7.49 3.94
CA LYS A 49 3.31 -7.46 4.86
C LYS A 49 4.58 -7.51 4.03
N LEU A 50 5.28 -6.39 3.94
CA LEU A 50 6.66 -6.39 3.48
C LEU A 50 7.53 -6.89 4.64
N GLY A 51 7.83 -8.18 4.64
CA GLY A 51 8.58 -8.81 5.72
C GLY A 51 8.90 -10.29 5.48
N ASP A 52 10.15 -10.64 5.78
CA ASP A 52 10.83 -11.94 5.71
C ASP A 52 10.73 -12.71 4.39
N SER A 53 9.54 -13.04 3.90
CA SER A 53 9.29 -13.94 2.77
C SER A 53 10.06 -13.57 1.48
N LEU A 54 10.24 -12.26 1.21
CA LEU A 54 11.01 -11.76 0.06
C LEU A 54 12.52 -11.95 0.24
N CYS A 55 13.05 -11.70 1.44
CA CYS A 55 14.45 -12.00 1.77
C CYS A 55 14.70 -13.51 1.80
N GLU A 56 13.71 -14.29 2.25
CA GLU A 56 13.79 -15.75 2.28
C GLU A 56 13.85 -16.38 0.90
N SER A 57 13.12 -15.82 -0.07
CA SER A 57 13.18 -16.23 -1.48
C SER A 57 14.28 -15.51 -2.27
N CYS A 58 15.03 -14.59 -1.66
CA CYS A 58 16.04 -13.81 -2.37
C CYS A 58 17.29 -14.67 -2.61
N PRO A 59 17.73 -14.89 -3.86
CA PRO A 59 18.93 -15.68 -4.15
C PRO A 59 20.21 -15.07 -3.56
N LEU A 60 20.18 -13.78 -3.19
CA LEU A 60 21.28 -13.07 -2.54
C LEU A 60 21.23 -13.12 -1.00
N LYS A 61 20.28 -13.87 -0.39
CA LYS A 61 20.10 -13.98 1.08
C LYS A 61 21.40 -14.30 1.83
N LYS A 62 22.27 -15.14 1.27
CA LYS A 62 23.54 -15.55 1.90
C LYS A 62 24.59 -14.44 1.96
N LEU A 63 24.47 -13.40 1.13
CA LEU A 63 25.42 -12.30 1.00
C LEU A 63 24.83 -10.95 1.46
N CYS A 64 23.51 -10.87 1.56
CA CYS A 64 22.79 -9.65 1.90
C CYS A 64 22.54 -9.58 3.41
N SER A 65 23.06 -8.54 4.07
CA SER A 65 22.80 -8.25 5.49
C SER A 65 21.39 -7.72 5.78
N GLY A 66 20.46 -7.84 4.83
CA GLY A 66 19.07 -7.37 4.97
C GLY A 66 18.88 -5.85 4.84
N GLY A 67 19.90 -5.11 4.38
CA GLY A 67 19.84 -3.64 4.27
C GLY A 67 18.89 -3.11 3.18
N CYS A 68 18.47 -3.96 2.24
CA CYS A 68 17.53 -3.58 1.18
C CYS A 68 16.09 -3.37 1.69
N VAL A 69 15.70 -4.04 2.78
CA VAL A 69 14.40 -3.88 3.40
C VAL A 69 14.51 -2.81 4.49
N HIS A 70 14.48 -1.55 4.08
CA HIS A 70 14.49 -0.42 5.02
C HIS A 70 13.15 -0.29 5.79
N PHE A 71 12.09 -0.95 5.32
CA PHE A 71 10.74 -0.78 5.85
C PHE A 71 10.13 -2.12 6.31
N LYS A 72 10.18 -2.40 7.62
CA LYS A 72 9.38 -3.45 8.30
C LYS A 72 7.99 -2.92 8.65
N GLY A 73 7.24 -2.47 7.65
CA GLY A 73 5.92 -1.86 7.84
C GLY A 73 4.84 -2.52 7.01
N GLN A 74 3.59 -2.15 7.32
CA GLN A 74 2.43 -2.56 6.54
C GLN A 74 2.36 -1.66 5.31
N ILE A 75 2.38 -2.24 4.13
CA ILE A 75 2.18 -1.51 2.88
C ILE A 75 0.87 -1.98 2.24
N TYR A 76 0.25 -1.13 1.43
CA TYR A 76 -1.01 -1.43 0.77
C TYR A 76 -0.83 -1.44 -0.74
N GLN A 77 -1.45 -2.42 -1.41
CA GLN A 77 -1.46 -2.51 -2.87
C GLN A 77 -2.90 -2.67 -3.37
N ILE A 78 -3.13 -2.35 -4.64
CA ILE A 78 -4.43 -2.57 -5.29
C ILE A 78 -4.73 -4.06 -5.31
N SER A 79 -5.94 -4.44 -4.89
CA SER A 79 -6.31 -5.85 -4.94
C SER A 79 -6.52 -6.30 -6.39
N GLY A 80 -6.03 -7.49 -6.73
CA GLY A 80 -6.13 -8.04 -8.09
C GLY A 80 -7.58 -8.20 -8.59
N LYS A 81 -8.58 -8.14 -7.69
CA LYS A 81 -10.01 -8.16 -8.04
C LYS A 81 -10.53 -6.82 -8.55
N SER A 82 -9.88 -5.71 -8.23
CA SER A 82 -10.35 -4.34 -8.50
C SER A 82 -10.02 -3.86 -9.92
N PHE A 83 -9.21 -4.60 -10.68
CA PHE A 83 -8.83 -4.24 -12.06
C PHE A 83 -10.00 -4.32 -13.07
N LYS A 84 -11.16 -4.84 -12.67
CA LYS A 84 -12.33 -4.99 -13.56
C LYS A 84 -13.25 -3.76 -13.67
N ILE A 85 -13.02 -2.67 -12.94
CA ILE A 85 -14.01 -1.57 -12.83
C ILE A 85 -13.65 -0.31 -13.64
N VAL A 86 -12.60 -0.31 -14.46
CA VAL A 86 -12.32 0.81 -15.37
C VAL A 86 -12.09 0.29 -16.78
N SER A 87 -13.17 -0.14 -17.43
CA SER A 87 -13.28 -0.28 -18.88
C SER A 87 -14.76 -0.37 -19.23
N GLN A 88 -15.44 0.77 -19.26
CA GLN A 88 -16.64 0.96 -20.09
C GLN A 88 -16.65 2.41 -20.58
N GLU A 89 -16.11 2.61 -21.78
CA GLU A 89 -16.63 3.59 -22.74
C GLU A 89 -17.67 2.89 -23.62
#